data_AF-A0A931XLU1-F1
#
_entry.id   AF-A0A931XLU1-F1
#
_cell.length_a   1.000
_cell.length_b   1.000
_cell.length_c   1.000
_cell.angle_alpha   90.00
_cell.angle_beta   90.00
_cell.angle_gamma   90.00
#
_symmetry.space_group_name_H-M   'P 1'
#
loop_
_entity.id
_entity.type
_entity.pdbx_description
1 polymer ?
#
loop_
_entity_poly.entity_id
_entity_poly.type
_entity_poly.pdbx_seq_one_letter_code
_entity_poly.pdbx_strand_id
1 'polypeptide(L)'
;ALRALEVICLEYARRYGYDDVFVPTVSDQWMGAFPYDESRANAVIAMGAVIPHFGGATQVVTKSAQEAGGIPTKEANAAGAGLTKTILTMLEGVARGTSPELALEQRMIEAEARAIVDRTIALGDGDVAVGVVRAFRAGVLDVPWSPNLENQNLVMPVRDGRGAVRYLYAGNVPLPPEVRAYNDTMLAERGRAEGREPVLDWALADVSAVARGLLIGTGRRWEDAWRAPRP
;
A
#
# COMPACT_ATOMS: atom_id res chain seq x y z
N ALA A 1 0.78 6.17 5.97
CA ALA A 1 0.84 4.72 6.26
C ALA A 1 1.91 4.39 7.30
N LEU A 2 3.22 4.47 7.00
CA LEU A 2 4.30 4.08 7.93
C LEU A 2 4.20 4.75 9.32
N ARG A 3 3.96 6.07 9.37
CA ARG A 3 3.77 6.80 10.65
C ARG A 3 2.51 6.37 11.41
N ALA A 4 1.41 6.11 10.69
CA ALA A 4 0.15 5.65 11.29
C ALA A 4 0.28 4.24 11.89
N LEU A 5 1.04 3.36 11.24
CA LEU A 5 1.25 1.98 11.70
C LEU A 5 1.84 1.95 13.11
N GLU A 6 2.91 2.72 13.35
CA GLU A 6 3.55 2.80 14.66
C GLU A 6 2.57 3.31 15.74
N VAL A 7 1.80 4.36 15.44
CA VAL A 7 0.79 4.93 16.35
C VAL A 7 -0.26 3.90 16.73
N ILE A 8 -0.87 3.25 15.75
CA ILE A 8 -1.93 2.25 15.97
C ILE A 8 -1.37 1.03 16.72
N CYS A 9 -0.22 0.50 16.33
CA CYS A 9 0.39 -0.65 17.02
C CYS A 9 0.65 -0.34 18.50
N LEU A 10 1.28 0.80 18.82
CA LEU A 10 1.56 1.19 20.20
C LEU A 10 0.27 1.48 20.99
N GLU A 11 -0.74 2.08 20.37
CA GLU A 11 -2.04 2.32 21.00
C GLU A 11 -2.69 1.01 21.44
N TYR A 12 -2.80 0.02 20.54
CA TYR A 12 -3.41 -1.26 20.87
C TYR A 12 -2.55 -2.10 21.81
N ALA A 13 -1.22 -2.05 21.72
CA ALA A 13 -0.33 -2.71 22.68
C ALA A 13 -0.61 -2.22 24.11
N ARG A 14 -0.66 -0.89 24.33
CA ARG A 14 -0.96 -0.30 25.65
C ARG A 14 -2.36 -0.64 26.15
N ARG A 15 -3.37 -0.64 25.27
CA ARG A 15 -4.75 -1.04 25.64
C ARG A 15 -4.82 -2.45 26.23
N TYR A 16 -3.91 -3.33 25.84
CA TYR A 16 -3.82 -4.70 26.34
C TYR A 16 -2.73 -4.88 27.43
N GLY A 17 -2.19 -3.78 27.98
CA GLY A 17 -1.22 -3.81 29.09
C GLY A 17 0.22 -4.11 28.65
N TYR A 18 0.52 -3.99 27.36
CA TYR A 18 1.88 -4.13 26.83
C TYR A 18 2.54 -2.76 26.70
N ASP A 19 3.12 -2.26 27.80
CA ASP A 19 3.70 -0.91 27.87
C ASP A 19 5.18 -0.84 27.45
N ASP A 20 5.89 -1.98 27.46
CA ASP A 20 7.32 -2.07 27.12
C ASP A 20 7.52 -2.83 25.79
N VAL A 21 7.01 -2.24 24.70
CA VAL A 21 7.11 -2.81 23.35
C VAL A 21 7.82 -1.83 22.42
N PHE A 22 8.87 -2.32 21.76
CA PHE A 22 9.49 -1.65 20.62
C PHE A 22 8.83 -2.12 19.32
N VAL A 23 8.34 -1.18 18.51
CA VAL A 23 7.67 -1.46 17.22
C VAL A 23 8.57 -1.01 16.07
N PRO A 24 9.44 -1.88 15.53
CA PRO A 24 10.19 -1.54 14.33
C PRO A 24 9.24 -1.52 13.12
N THR A 25 9.45 -0.55 12.22
CA THR A 25 8.69 -0.46 10.97
C THR A 25 9.57 -0.90 9.80
N VAL A 26 9.05 -1.83 9.00
CA VAL A 26 9.70 -2.29 7.77
C VAL A 26 8.94 -1.70 6.60
N SER A 27 9.65 -1.06 5.67
CA SER A 27 9.10 -0.67 4.38
C SER A 27 9.58 -1.63 3.31
N ASP A 28 8.68 -2.42 2.77
CA ASP A 28 8.94 -3.10 1.51
C ASP A 28 8.95 -2.08 0.37
N GLN A 29 9.95 -2.19 -0.52
CA GLN A 29 9.85 -1.51 -1.81
C GLN A 29 8.65 -2.09 -2.60
N TRP A 30 8.35 -1.54 -3.77
CA TRP A 30 7.19 -1.93 -4.57
C TRP A 30 7.01 -3.46 -4.62
N MET A 31 5.81 -3.94 -4.26
CA MET A 31 5.51 -5.38 -4.17
C MET A 31 4.64 -5.88 -5.33
N GLY A 32 4.25 -4.98 -6.24
CA GLY A 32 3.52 -5.36 -7.45
C GLY A 32 4.46 -5.73 -8.60
N ALA A 33 3.91 -5.84 -9.80
CA ALA A 33 4.67 -6.17 -11.00
C ALA A 33 5.76 -5.13 -11.31
N PHE A 34 6.96 -5.62 -11.62
CA PHE A 34 8.10 -4.80 -12.04
C PHE A 34 8.20 -4.68 -13.56
N PRO A 35 8.84 -3.60 -14.05
CA PRO A 35 9.24 -3.53 -15.45
C PRO A 35 10.40 -4.50 -15.75
N TYR A 36 10.44 -5.07 -16.95
CA TYR A 36 11.57 -5.88 -17.43
C TYR A 36 12.80 -5.04 -17.78
N ASP A 37 12.60 -3.79 -18.17
CA ASP A 37 13.71 -2.86 -18.43
C ASP A 37 14.41 -2.49 -17.13
N GLU A 38 15.72 -2.77 -17.06
CA GLU A 38 16.51 -2.58 -15.84
C GLU A 38 16.56 -1.12 -15.39
N SER A 39 16.57 -0.16 -16.32
CA SER A 39 16.60 1.26 -15.97
C SER A 39 15.31 1.67 -15.26
N ARG A 40 14.16 1.21 -15.78
CA ARG A 40 12.86 1.41 -15.12
C ARG A 40 12.77 0.66 -13.80
N ALA A 41 13.30 -0.56 -13.70
CA ALA A 41 13.30 -1.33 -12.46
C ALA A 41 14.14 -0.62 -11.38
N ASN A 42 15.31 -0.10 -11.75
CA ASN A 42 16.15 0.70 -10.88
C ASN A 42 15.48 2.01 -10.45
N ALA A 43 14.67 2.65 -11.30
CA ALA A 43 13.87 3.80 -10.90
C ALA A 43 12.83 3.45 -9.83
N VAL A 44 12.18 2.27 -9.94
CA VAL A 44 11.25 1.77 -8.91
C VAL A 44 11.97 1.51 -7.59
N ILE A 45 13.15 0.87 -7.62
CA ILE A 45 14.00 0.64 -6.44
C ILE A 45 14.41 1.97 -5.82
N ALA A 46 14.85 2.93 -6.64
CA ALA A 46 15.29 4.23 -6.17
C ALA A 46 14.18 4.99 -5.44
N MET A 47 12.98 5.07 -6.02
CA MET A 47 11.83 5.68 -5.36
C MET A 47 11.43 4.91 -4.08
N GLY A 48 11.55 3.58 -4.11
CA GLY A 48 11.35 2.72 -2.94
C GLY A 48 12.37 2.93 -1.81
N ALA A 49 13.53 3.51 -2.09
CA ALA A 49 14.52 3.90 -1.09
C ALA A 49 14.23 5.28 -0.47
N VAL A 50 13.59 6.19 -1.21
CA VAL A 50 13.22 7.53 -0.74
C VAL A 50 12.09 7.48 0.30
N ILE A 51 11.07 6.66 0.04
CA ILE A 51 9.87 6.52 0.90
C ILE A 51 10.18 6.16 2.36
N PRO A 52 10.98 5.12 2.68
CA PRO A 52 11.27 4.74 4.07
C PRO A 52 11.95 5.84 4.87
N HIS A 53 12.80 6.66 4.25
CA HIS A 53 13.45 7.79 4.92
C HIS A 53 12.42 8.80 5.47
N PHE A 54 11.53 9.29 4.60
CA PHE A 54 10.48 10.26 4.96
C PHE A 54 9.36 9.63 5.81
N GLY A 55 9.07 8.35 5.58
CA GLY A 55 8.11 7.57 6.35
C GLY A 55 8.59 7.19 7.74
N GLY A 56 9.91 7.21 7.95
CA GLY A 56 10.55 6.89 9.22
C GLY A 56 10.69 5.41 9.51
N ALA A 57 10.82 4.59 8.45
CA ALA A 57 11.01 3.16 8.59
C ALA A 57 12.32 2.82 9.32
N THR A 58 12.28 1.78 10.16
CA THR A 58 13.47 1.19 10.80
C THR A 58 14.30 0.37 9.81
N GLN A 59 13.63 -0.30 8.87
CA GLN A 59 14.25 -1.17 7.87
C GLN A 59 13.58 -1.00 6.50
N VAL A 60 14.34 -1.23 5.44
CA VAL A 60 13.82 -1.35 4.06
C VAL A 60 14.15 -2.73 3.52
N VAL A 61 13.19 -3.37 2.85
CA VAL A 61 13.42 -4.60 2.07
C VAL A 61 13.69 -4.22 0.62
N THR A 62 14.87 -4.57 0.13
CA THR A 62 15.37 -4.17 -1.18
C THR A 62 14.87 -5.10 -2.28
N LYS A 63 14.65 -4.53 -3.46
CA LYS A 63 14.34 -5.25 -4.70
C LYS A 63 15.53 -5.26 -5.65
N SER A 64 15.43 -6.05 -6.71
CA SER A 64 16.45 -6.16 -7.75
C SER A 64 15.89 -5.75 -9.11
N ALA A 65 16.77 -5.35 -10.04
CA ALA A 65 16.36 -5.06 -11.41
C ALA A 65 15.78 -6.30 -12.14
N GLN A 66 16.03 -7.49 -11.62
CA GLN A 66 15.57 -8.77 -12.18
C GLN A 66 14.22 -9.23 -11.62
N GLU A 67 13.52 -8.42 -10.81
CA GLU A 67 12.26 -8.78 -10.15
C GLU A 67 11.18 -9.30 -11.12
N ALA A 68 11.12 -8.76 -12.34
CA ALA A 68 10.18 -9.21 -13.38
C ALA A 68 10.60 -10.54 -14.05
N GLY A 69 11.89 -10.87 -14.01
CA GLY A 69 12.49 -12.02 -14.67
C GLY A 69 12.57 -13.27 -13.79
N GLY A 70 12.53 -13.13 -12.47
CA GLY A 70 12.56 -14.24 -11.52
C GLY A 70 13.48 -13.98 -10.33
N ILE A 71 13.99 -15.05 -9.73
CA ILE A 71 14.93 -14.96 -8.60
C ILE A 71 16.22 -14.28 -9.09
N PRO A 72 16.70 -13.21 -8.44
CA PRO A 72 17.87 -12.49 -8.91
C PRO A 72 19.16 -13.27 -8.72
N THR A 73 20.15 -12.99 -9.56
CA THR A 73 21.53 -13.36 -9.27
C THR A 73 22.04 -12.58 -8.05
N LYS A 74 23.13 -13.07 -7.43
CA LYS A 74 23.76 -12.37 -6.30
C LYS A 74 24.25 -10.97 -6.68
N GLU A 75 24.69 -10.78 -7.93
CA GLU A 75 25.13 -9.48 -8.46
C GLU A 75 23.96 -8.49 -8.60
N ALA A 76 22.84 -8.92 -9.18
CA ALA A 76 21.65 -8.08 -9.32
C ALA A 76 21.04 -7.71 -7.96
N ASN A 77 21.06 -8.65 -7.01
CA ASN A 77 20.61 -8.41 -5.63
C ASN A 77 21.54 -7.40 -4.92
N ALA A 78 22.87 -7.60 -5.01
CA ALA A 78 23.85 -6.67 -4.44
C ALA A 78 23.75 -5.27 -5.05
N ALA A 79 23.49 -5.16 -6.36
CA ALA A 79 23.30 -3.87 -7.03
C ALA A 79 22.05 -3.13 -6.51
N GLY A 80 20.92 -3.81 -6.35
CA GLY A 80 19.70 -3.23 -5.77
C GLY A 80 19.89 -2.74 -4.33
N ALA A 81 20.60 -3.53 -3.51
CA ALA A 81 20.97 -3.14 -2.15
C ALA A 81 21.93 -1.94 -2.13
N GLY A 82 22.93 -1.92 -3.00
CA GLY A 82 23.88 -0.82 -3.15
C GLY A 82 23.22 0.49 -3.57
N LEU A 83 22.30 0.42 -4.54
CA LEU A 83 21.47 1.56 -4.97
C LEU A 83 20.63 2.10 -3.81
N THR A 84 19.94 1.21 -3.10
CA THR A 84 19.10 1.58 -1.96
C THR A 84 19.92 2.26 -0.86
N LYS A 85 21.07 1.69 -0.49
CA LYS A 85 21.97 2.27 0.50
C LYS A 85 22.49 3.64 0.08
N THR A 86 22.89 3.80 -1.19
CA THR A 86 23.40 5.06 -1.72
C THR A 86 22.38 6.18 -1.55
N ILE A 87 21.12 5.92 -1.91
CA ILE A 87 20.04 6.90 -1.77
C ILE A 87 19.77 7.24 -0.30
N LEU A 88 19.73 6.24 0.59
CA LEU A 88 19.56 6.49 2.01
C LEU A 88 20.70 7.35 2.58
N THR A 89 21.95 7.08 2.20
CA THR A 89 23.11 7.90 2.59
C THR A 89 23.02 9.32 2.05
N MET A 90 22.53 9.52 0.81
CA MET A 90 22.31 10.86 0.27
C MET A 90 21.23 11.65 1.04
N LEU A 91 20.28 10.96 1.66
CA LEU A 91 19.20 11.57 2.45
C LEU A 91 19.58 11.74 3.93
N GLU A 92 20.78 11.34 4.35
CA GLU A 92 21.26 11.57 5.72
C GLU A 92 21.20 13.06 6.06
N GLY A 93 20.62 13.38 7.22
CA GLY A 93 20.42 14.77 7.66
C GLY A 93 19.23 15.50 7.02
N VAL A 94 18.58 14.94 6.00
CA VAL A 94 17.35 15.52 5.43
C VAL A 94 16.18 15.28 6.37
N ALA A 95 15.55 16.35 6.85
CA ALA A 95 14.39 16.24 7.74
C ALA A 95 13.19 15.58 7.04
N ARG A 96 12.44 14.75 7.78
CA ARG A 96 11.30 13.98 7.25
C ARG A 96 10.09 14.83 6.82
N GLY A 97 10.05 16.13 7.18
CA GLY A 97 8.98 17.04 6.84
C GLY A 97 7.62 16.73 7.50
N THR A 98 6.76 17.74 7.51
CA THR A 98 5.34 17.64 7.87
C THR A 98 4.53 18.59 7.01
N SER A 99 3.27 18.25 6.76
CA SER A 99 2.33 19.12 6.04
C SER A 99 0.90 18.86 6.50
N PRO A 100 -0.04 19.81 6.28
CA PRO A 100 -1.46 19.59 6.54
C PRO A 100 -2.03 18.37 5.79
N GLU A 101 -1.57 18.14 4.56
CA GLU A 101 -1.99 17.01 3.72
C GLU A 101 -1.49 15.69 4.30
N LEU A 102 -0.23 15.63 4.74
CA LEU A 102 0.30 14.44 5.41
C LEU A 102 -0.45 14.14 6.71
N ALA A 103 -0.74 15.18 7.50
CA ALA A 103 -1.50 15.02 8.73
C ALA A 103 -2.94 14.56 8.47
N LEU A 104 -3.60 15.08 7.42
CA LEU A 104 -4.92 14.62 7.01
C LEU A 104 -4.90 13.15 6.59
N GLU A 105 -3.99 12.78 5.69
CA GLU A 105 -3.85 11.41 5.20
C GLU A 105 -3.56 10.42 6.33
N GLN A 106 -2.67 10.79 7.27
CA GLN A 106 -2.38 9.99 8.45
C GLN A 106 -3.64 9.79 9.33
N ARG A 107 -4.41 10.86 9.60
CA ARG A 107 -5.66 10.74 10.38
C ARG A 107 -6.68 9.82 9.72
N MET A 108 -6.84 9.90 8.40
CA MET A 108 -7.78 9.03 7.67
C MET A 108 -7.37 7.55 7.79
N ILE A 109 -6.08 7.26 7.64
CA ILE A 109 -5.55 5.90 7.79
C ILE A 109 -5.70 5.39 9.23
N GLU A 110 -5.45 6.23 10.24
CA GLU A 110 -5.63 5.85 11.64
C GLU A 110 -7.10 5.59 11.99
N ALA A 111 -8.03 6.41 11.49
CA ALA A 111 -9.46 6.21 11.67
C ALA A 111 -9.96 4.91 11.02
N GLU A 112 -9.49 4.63 9.79
CA GLU A 112 -9.75 3.39 9.08
C GLU A 112 -9.23 2.16 9.84
N ALA A 113 -7.94 2.18 10.21
CA ALA A 113 -7.30 1.07 10.91
C ALA A 113 -8.00 0.80 12.26
N ARG A 114 -8.30 1.84 13.03
CA ARG A 114 -8.99 1.72 14.32
C ARG A 114 -10.37 1.08 14.16
N ALA A 115 -11.15 1.49 13.15
CA ALA A 115 -12.46 0.91 12.89
C ALA A 115 -12.39 -0.59 12.55
N ILE A 116 -11.40 -1.00 11.74
CA ILE A 116 -11.17 -2.41 11.38
C ILE A 116 -10.75 -3.22 12.60
N VAL A 117 -9.76 -2.74 13.36
CA VAL A 117 -9.22 -3.45 14.53
C VAL A 117 -10.26 -3.54 15.64
N ASP A 118 -10.95 -2.45 15.98
CA ASP A 118 -12.00 -2.45 17.01
C ASP A 118 -13.15 -3.40 16.62
N ARG A 119 -13.56 -3.41 15.35
CA ARG A 119 -14.60 -4.33 14.89
C ARG A 119 -14.13 -5.79 14.94
N THR A 120 -12.88 -6.06 14.61
CA THR A 120 -12.27 -7.40 14.70
C THR A 120 -12.28 -7.90 16.14
N ILE A 121 -11.85 -7.08 17.09
CA ILE A 121 -11.87 -7.40 18.52
C ILE A 121 -13.30 -7.66 19.01
N ALA A 122 -14.25 -6.81 18.63
CA ALA A 122 -15.64 -6.95 19.02
C ALA A 122 -16.27 -8.24 18.49
N LEU A 123 -15.94 -8.66 17.26
CA LEU A 123 -16.40 -9.93 16.71
C LEU A 123 -15.86 -11.14 17.49
N GLY A 124 -14.72 -11.01 18.16
CA GLY A 124 -14.12 -12.03 19.00
C GLY A 124 -14.52 -11.97 20.46
N ASP A 125 -15.47 -11.11 20.84
CA ASP A 125 -15.87 -10.88 22.24
C ASP A 125 -14.66 -10.52 23.15
N GLY A 126 -13.67 -9.79 22.58
CA GLY A 126 -12.43 -9.43 23.25
C GLY A 126 -11.22 -10.32 22.93
N ASP A 127 -11.45 -11.54 22.42
CA ASP A 127 -10.39 -12.43 21.96
C ASP A 127 -9.98 -12.08 20.52
N VAL A 128 -8.75 -11.56 20.35
CA VAL A 128 -8.23 -11.11 19.06
C VAL A 128 -8.10 -12.27 18.06
N ALA A 129 -7.66 -13.46 18.50
CA ALA A 129 -7.43 -14.59 17.62
C ALA A 129 -8.74 -15.12 17.05
N VAL A 130 -9.76 -15.28 17.90
CA VAL A 130 -11.12 -15.63 17.49
C VAL A 130 -11.71 -14.51 16.61
N GLY A 131 -11.46 -13.25 16.99
CA GLY A 131 -11.88 -12.06 16.26
C GLY A 131 -11.39 -12.05 14.81
N VAL A 132 -10.11 -12.36 14.57
CA VAL A 132 -9.52 -12.42 13.22
C VAL A 132 -10.23 -13.45 12.34
N VAL A 133 -10.46 -14.67 12.84
CA VAL A 133 -11.17 -15.72 12.07
C VAL A 133 -12.58 -15.27 11.71
N ARG A 134 -13.31 -14.71 12.68
CA ARG A 134 -14.68 -14.21 12.45
C ARG A 134 -14.70 -12.99 11.52
N ALA A 135 -13.70 -12.11 11.61
CA ALA A 135 -13.59 -10.91 10.79
C ALA A 135 -13.34 -11.21 9.31
N PHE A 136 -12.51 -12.21 8.99
CA PHE A 136 -12.35 -12.68 7.60
C PHE A 136 -13.67 -13.23 7.04
N ARG A 137 -14.36 -14.09 7.81
CA ARG A 137 -15.67 -14.64 7.42
C ARG A 137 -16.74 -13.57 7.23
N ALA A 138 -16.69 -12.50 8.03
CA ALA A 138 -17.62 -11.37 7.92
C ALA A 138 -17.21 -10.35 6.83
N GLY A 139 -16.00 -10.44 6.27
CA GLY A 139 -15.44 -9.45 5.34
C GLY A 139 -15.05 -8.12 6.00
N VAL A 140 -14.88 -8.10 7.33
CA VAL A 140 -14.31 -6.94 8.06
C VAL A 140 -12.81 -6.84 7.79
N LEU A 141 -12.14 -7.99 7.76
CA LEU A 141 -10.81 -8.14 7.20
C LEU A 141 -10.96 -8.75 5.81
N ASP A 142 -10.53 -8.02 4.78
CA ASP A 142 -10.60 -8.48 3.40
C ASP A 142 -9.39 -7.96 2.63
N VAL A 143 -8.56 -8.89 2.16
CA VAL A 143 -7.29 -8.62 1.49
C VAL A 143 -7.48 -8.73 -0.02
N PRO A 144 -7.26 -7.65 -0.79
CA PRO A 144 -7.42 -7.67 -2.24
C PRO A 144 -6.57 -8.73 -2.92
N TRP A 145 -7.17 -9.46 -3.88
CA TRP A 145 -6.52 -10.51 -4.69
C TRP A 145 -5.95 -11.68 -3.88
N SER A 146 -6.54 -11.97 -2.72
CA SER A 146 -6.12 -13.07 -1.87
C SER A 146 -6.54 -14.43 -2.46
N PRO A 147 -5.64 -15.42 -2.55
CA PRO A 147 -5.99 -16.77 -2.97
C PRO A 147 -6.67 -17.59 -1.86
N ASN A 148 -6.77 -17.05 -0.64
CA ASN A 148 -7.40 -17.75 0.48
C ASN A 148 -8.92 -17.81 0.30
N LEU A 149 -9.50 -19.01 0.36
CA LEU A 149 -10.93 -19.26 0.21
C LEU A 149 -11.79 -18.60 1.30
N GLU A 150 -11.23 -18.34 2.49
CA GLU A 150 -11.94 -17.66 3.57
C GLU A 150 -11.98 -16.13 3.38
N ASN A 151 -11.19 -15.59 2.44
CA ASN A 151 -11.16 -14.16 2.15
C ASN A 151 -12.25 -13.80 1.13
N GLN A 152 -13.11 -12.82 1.48
CA GLN A 152 -14.29 -12.48 0.68
C GLN A 152 -13.96 -11.87 -0.70
N ASN A 153 -12.80 -11.20 -0.83
CA ASN A 153 -12.36 -10.54 -2.08
C ASN A 153 -13.39 -9.53 -2.62
N LEU A 154 -14.13 -8.86 -1.72
CA LEU A 154 -15.08 -7.80 -2.04
C LEU A 154 -14.42 -6.42 -2.04
N VAL A 155 -13.32 -6.26 -1.30
CA VAL A 155 -12.50 -5.05 -1.37
C VAL A 155 -11.81 -4.98 -2.74
N MET A 156 -12.08 -3.89 -3.45
CA MET A 156 -11.40 -3.55 -4.69
C MET A 156 -10.68 -2.22 -4.53
N PRO A 157 -9.34 -2.20 -4.52
CA PRO A 157 -8.58 -0.97 -4.44
C PRO A 157 -8.38 -0.35 -5.82
N VAL A 158 -8.27 0.98 -5.86
CA VAL A 158 -7.92 1.76 -7.06
C VAL A 158 -7.13 2.99 -6.65
N ARG A 159 -6.33 3.57 -7.54
CA ARG A 159 -5.62 4.82 -7.24
C ARG A 159 -6.53 6.04 -7.43
N ASP A 160 -6.34 7.07 -6.62
CA ASP A 160 -6.84 8.40 -6.93
C ASP A 160 -5.94 9.13 -7.95
N GLY A 161 -6.31 10.37 -8.30
CA GLY A 161 -5.58 11.17 -9.30
C GLY A 161 -4.17 11.58 -8.86
N ARG A 162 -3.83 11.39 -7.58
CA ARG A 162 -2.50 11.64 -7.01
C ARG A 162 -1.70 10.35 -6.83
N GLY A 163 -2.29 9.20 -7.15
CA GLY A 163 -1.64 7.89 -7.10
C GLY A 163 -1.79 7.17 -5.76
N ALA A 164 -2.49 7.75 -4.79
CA ALA A 164 -2.75 7.10 -3.51
C ALA A 164 -3.84 6.04 -3.66
N VAL A 165 -3.71 4.92 -2.96
CA VAL A 165 -4.68 3.82 -3.03
C VAL A 165 -5.92 4.16 -2.20
N ARG A 166 -7.08 3.89 -2.78
CA ARG A 166 -8.41 4.15 -2.24
C ARG A 166 -9.32 2.94 -2.44
N TYR A 167 -10.45 2.93 -1.75
CA TYR A 167 -11.48 1.91 -1.90
C TYR A 167 -12.40 2.24 -3.08
N LEU A 168 -12.30 1.50 -4.19
CA LEU A 168 -13.34 1.52 -5.23
C LEU A 168 -14.58 0.80 -4.71
N TYR A 169 -14.36 -0.41 -4.17
CA TYR A 169 -15.36 -1.16 -3.43
C TYR A 169 -14.78 -1.50 -2.06
N ALA A 170 -15.50 -1.16 -0.99
CA ALA A 170 -15.06 -1.42 0.38
C ALA A 170 -15.55 -2.77 0.93
N GLY A 171 -16.44 -3.47 0.23
CA GLY A 171 -17.09 -4.67 0.76
C GLY A 171 -17.72 -4.41 2.12
N ASN A 172 -17.41 -5.27 3.09
CA ASN A 172 -17.87 -5.17 4.48
C ASN A 172 -16.87 -4.50 5.43
N VAL A 173 -15.80 -3.90 4.90
CA VAL A 173 -14.84 -3.15 5.72
C VAL A 173 -15.59 -2.00 6.41
N PRO A 174 -15.49 -1.86 7.75
CA PRO A 174 -16.29 -0.92 8.55
C PRO A 174 -15.73 0.51 8.46
N LEU A 175 -15.59 1.05 7.25
CA LEU A 175 -15.07 2.40 7.03
C LEU A 175 -15.95 3.44 7.73
N PRO A 176 -15.38 4.32 8.59
CA PRO A 176 -16.10 5.46 9.12
C PRO A 176 -16.68 6.35 8.01
N PRO A 177 -17.84 7.01 8.23
CA PRO A 177 -18.46 7.85 7.20
C PRO A 177 -17.54 8.92 6.62
N GLU A 178 -16.70 9.53 7.46
CA GLU A 178 -15.71 10.53 7.05
C GLU A 178 -14.60 9.95 6.14
N VAL A 179 -14.13 8.74 6.44
CA VAL A 179 -13.11 8.05 5.65
C VAL A 179 -13.70 7.63 4.30
N ARG A 180 -14.94 7.13 4.29
CA ARG A 180 -15.67 6.81 3.06
C ARG A 180 -15.83 8.05 2.18
N ALA A 181 -16.33 9.15 2.74
CA ALA A 181 -16.52 10.40 2.02
C ALA A 181 -15.18 10.96 1.47
N TYR A 182 -14.09 10.82 2.21
CA TYR A 182 -12.76 11.19 1.74
C TYR A 182 -12.33 10.34 0.53
N ASN A 183 -12.47 9.01 0.60
CA ASN A 183 -12.19 8.12 -0.53
C ASN A 183 -13.01 8.49 -1.77
N ASP A 184 -14.33 8.67 -1.60
CA ASP A 184 -15.24 9.02 -2.70
C ASP A 184 -14.85 10.35 -3.36
N THR A 185 -14.47 11.35 -2.55
CA THR A 185 -14.00 12.65 -3.04
C THR A 185 -12.74 12.53 -3.89
N MET A 186 -11.74 11.78 -3.40
CA MET A 186 -10.46 11.60 -4.11
C MET A 186 -10.64 10.84 -5.43
N LEU A 187 -11.57 9.87 -5.47
CA LEU A 187 -11.91 9.15 -6.70
C LEU A 187 -12.69 10.01 -7.69
N ALA A 188 -13.65 10.81 -7.22
CA ALA A 188 -14.39 11.75 -8.04
C ALA A 188 -13.48 12.84 -8.66
N GLU A 189 -12.42 13.25 -7.95
CA GLU A 189 -11.37 14.12 -8.51
C GLU A 189 -10.68 13.48 -9.71
N ARG A 190 -10.26 12.20 -9.59
CA ARG A 190 -9.69 11.46 -10.72
C ARG A 190 -10.70 11.34 -11.86
N GLY A 191 -11.97 11.07 -11.55
CA GLY A 191 -13.01 10.86 -12.56
C GLY A 191 -13.29 12.11 -13.39
N ARG A 192 -13.35 13.27 -12.73
CA ARG A 192 -13.44 14.57 -13.40
C ARG A 192 -12.23 14.86 -14.28
N ALA A 193 -11.02 14.55 -13.82
CA ALA A 193 -9.80 14.78 -14.58
C ALA A 193 -9.68 13.87 -15.82
N GLU A 194 -10.15 12.62 -15.73
CA GLU A 194 -10.10 11.65 -16.82
C GLU A 194 -11.36 11.65 -17.72
N GLY A 195 -12.39 12.42 -17.35
CA GLY A 195 -13.66 12.48 -18.08
C GLY A 195 -14.43 11.15 -18.09
N ARG A 196 -14.23 10.31 -17.07
CA ARG A 196 -14.86 8.99 -16.95
C ARG A 196 -15.05 8.61 -15.48
N GLU A 197 -16.09 7.86 -15.16
CA GLU A 197 -16.35 7.41 -13.79
C GLU A 197 -15.33 6.34 -13.33
N PRO A 198 -15.03 6.26 -12.02
CA PRO A 198 -14.24 5.17 -11.45
C PRO A 198 -14.95 3.82 -11.68
N VAL A 199 -14.24 2.90 -12.33
CA VAL A 199 -14.76 1.56 -12.68
C VAL A 199 -13.69 0.50 -12.45
N LEU A 200 -14.09 -0.78 -12.44
CA LEU A 200 -13.17 -1.91 -12.24
C LEU A 200 -11.97 -1.89 -13.22
N ASP A 201 -12.17 -1.40 -14.44
CA ASP A 201 -11.09 -1.25 -15.42
C ASP A 201 -9.93 -0.36 -14.94
N TRP A 202 -10.19 0.62 -14.06
CA TRP A 202 -9.13 1.42 -13.47
C TRP A 202 -8.27 0.59 -12.52
N ALA A 203 -8.91 -0.18 -11.64
CA ALA A 203 -8.20 -1.07 -10.71
C ALA A 203 -7.31 -2.04 -11.50
N LEU A 204 -7.83 -2.64 -12.57
CA LEU A 204 -7.07 -3.53 -13.45
C LEU A 204 -5.91 -2.82 -14.18
N ALA A 205 -6.12 -1.57 -14.62
CA ALA A 205 -5.08 -0.78 -15.27
C ALA A 205 -3.97 -0.32 -14.29
N ASP A 206 -4.33 -0.06 -13.03
CA ASP A 206 -3.41 0.36 -11.96
C ASP A 206 -2.50 -0.79 -11.50
N VAL A 207 -3.01 -2.04 -11.48
CA VAL A 207 -2.24 -3.25 -11.11
C VAL A 207 -0.97 -3.42 -11.95
N SER A 208 -1.04 -3.08 -13.24
CA SER A 208 0.07 -3.23 -14.20
C SER A 208 0.76 -1.91 -14.56
N ALA A 209 0.36 -0.79 -13.96
CA ALA A 209 0.88 0.53 -14.32
C ALA A 209 2.40 0.62 -14.13
N VAL A 210 2.92 0.16 -12.98
CA VAL A 210 4.34 0.29 -12.63
C VAL A 210 5.23 -0.53 -13.57
N ALA A 211 4.79 -1.73 -13.94
CA ALA A 211 5.49 -2.54 -14.94
C ALA A 211 5.57 -1.87 -16.32
N ARG A 212 4.65 -0.95 -16.62
CA ARG A 212 4.66 -0.13 -17.85
C ARG A 212 5.41 1.19 -17.70
N GLY A 213 5.93 1.50 -16.51
CA GLY A 213 6.64 2.75 -16.21
C GLY A 213 5.74 3.90 -15.76
N LEU A 214 4.54 3.63 -15.27
CA LEU A 214 3.59 4.62 -14.75
C LEU A 214 3.20 4.29 -13.31
N LEU A 215 2.83 5.28 -12.50
CA LEU A 215 2.23 4.99 -11.18
C LEU A 215 0.71 4.74 -11.30
N ILE A 216 0.03 5.55 -12.13
CA ILE A 216 -1.42 5.50 -12.33
C ILE A 216 -1.71 4.96 -13.73
N GLY A 217 -2.65 4.01 -13.84
CA GLY A 217 -3.12 3.44 -15.10
C GLY A 217 -4.02 4.40 -15.86
N THR A 218 -3.44 5.36 -16.57
CA THR A 218 -4.16 6.35 -17.39
C THR A 218 -4.30 5.90 -18.85
N GLY A 219 -5.37 6.36 -19.51
CA GLY A 219 -5.46 6.46 -20.98
C GLY A 219 -5.44 5.16 -21.81
N ARG A 220 -5.43 3.97 -21.19
CA ARG A 220 -5.45 2.68 -21.90
C ARG A 220 -6.41 1.71 -21.23
N ARG A 221 -7.03 0.83 -22.02
CA ARG A 221 -7.78 -0.30 -21.45
C ARG A 221 -6.79 -1.20 -20.73
N TRP A 222 -7.24 -1.84 -19.65
CA TRP A 222 -6.40 -2.81 -18.94
C TRP A 222 -5.94 -3.94 -19.88
N GLU A 223 -6.74 -4.28 -20.88
CA GLU A 223 -6.46 -5.27 -21.93
C GLU A 223 -5.17 -4.96 -22.71
N ASP A 224 -4.90 -3.68 -22.97
CA ASP A 224 -3.68 -3.23 -23.65
C ASP A 224 -2.43 -3.41 -22.77
N ALA A 225 -2.63 -3.49 -21.46
CA ALA A 225 -1.54 -3.59 -20.49
C ALA A 225 -0.93 -5.00 -20.42
N TRP A 226 -1.73 -6.04 -20.69
CA TRP A 226 -1.30 -7.45 -20.65
C TRP A 226 -0.87 -8.00 -22.01
N ARG A 227 -1.01 -7.21 -23.08
CA ARG A 227 -0.61 -7.54 -24.46
C ARG A 227 0.79 -7.05 -24.83
N ALA A 228 1.50 -6.36 -23.94
CA ALA A 228 2.87 -5.92 -24.20
C ALA A 228 3.78 -7.14 -24.45
N PRO A 229 4.69 -7.09 -25.44
CA PRO A 229 5.52 -8.23 -25.79
C PRO A 229 6.37 -8.62 -24.59
N ARG A 230 6.27 -9.89 -24.19
CA ARG A 230 7.30 -10.50 -23.35
C ARG A 230 8.58 -10.52 -24.19
N PRO A 231 9.74 -10.10 -23.65
CA PRO A 231 11.01 -10.20 -24.35
C PRO A 231 11.31 -11.66 -24.75
#